data_AF-A0A1S8CAF5-F1
#
_entry.id   AF-A0A1S8CAF5-F1
#
_cell.length_a   1.000
_cell.length_b   1.000
_cell.length_c   1.000
_cell.angle_alpha   90.00
_cell.angle_beta   90.00
_cell.angle_gamma   90.00
#
_symmetry.space_group_name_H-M   'P 1'
#
loop_
_entity.id
_entity.type
_entity.pdbx_description
1 polymer ?
#
loop_
_entity_poly.entity_id
_entity_poly.type
_entity_poly.pdbx_seq_one_letter_code
_entity_poly.pdbx_strand_id
1 'polypeptide(L)'
;MRSSLFRAALARGPGPALGTWLKLPATEVVELVALAGFDFVVIDLEHSPLDLESAFRLIGTALHTGVSPVVRVPGLDPGLVQRVLDAGAEGVMVPHVDTVEQARAAAAAVRFPPLGARGVG
;
A
#
# COMPACT_ATOMS: atom_id res chain seq x y z
N MET A 1 8.44 -14.29 8.76
CA MET A 1 7.74 -13.23 7.99
C MET A 1 6.38 -13.00 8.65
N ARG A 2 6.04 -11.75 8.98
CA ARG A 2 4.70 -11.42 9.48
C ARG A 2 3.68 -11.68 8.36
N SER A 3 2.51 -12.21 8.70
CA SER A 3 1.41 -12.35 7.73
C SER A 3 0.90 -10.96 7.33
N SER A 4 0.62 -10.76 6.04
CA SER A 4 0.02 -9.51 5.54
C SER A 4 -1.44 -9.42 5.98
N LEU A 5 -1.79 -8.30 6.62
CA LEU A 5 -3.18 -7.97 6.98
C LEU A 5 -4.07 -7.88 5.74
N PHE A 6 -3.55 -7.30 4.64
CA PHE A 6 -4.27 -7.20 3.36
C PHE A 6 -4.69 -8.56 2.84
N ARG A 7 -3.73 -9.50 2.74
CA ARG A 7 -4.00 -10.84 2.24
C ARG A 7 -4.94 -11.60 3.18
N ALA A 8 -4.80 -11.41 4.48
CA ALA A 8 -5.71 -12.00 5.46
C ALA A 8 -7.14 -11.47 5.29
N ALA A 9 -7.32 -10.16 5.06
CA ALA A 9 -8.63 -9.57 4.81
C ALA A 9 -9.27 -10.11 3.53
N LEU A 10 -8.50 -10.21 2.43
CA LEU A 10 -8.96 -10.79 1.17
C LEU A 10 -9.31 -12.29 1.29
N ALA A 11 -8.72 -13.00 2.25
CA ALA A 11 -8.93 -14.43 2.46
C ALA A 11 -9.98 -14.74 3.56
N ARG A 12 -10.60 -13.73 4.20
CA ARG A 12 -11.45 -13.88 5.41
C ARG A 12 -12.77 -14.64 5.17
N GLY A 13 -13.04 -15.12 3.96
CA GLY A 13 -14.23 -15.88 3.61
C GLY A 13 -15.23 -15.05 2.80
N PRO A 14 -16.55 -15.37 2.86
CA PRO A 14 -17.54 -14.68 2.05
C PRO A 14 -17.75 -13.24 2.51
N GLY A 15 -17.48 -12.29 1.62
CA GLY A 15 -17.66 -10.85 1.83
C GLY A 15 -16.50 -10.04 1.23
N PRO A 16 -16.69 -8.74 0.94
CA PRO A 16 -15.61 -7.89 0.46
C PRO A 16 -14.63 -7.54 1.60
N ALA A 17 -13.36 -7.35 1.25
CA ALA A 17 -12.49 -6.51 2.07
C ALA A 17 -12.91 -5.05 1.87
N LEU A 18 -13.21 -4.34 2.96
CA LEU A 18 -13.65 -2.95 2.92
C LEU A 18 -12.46 -2.03 3.16
N GLY A 19 -12.23 -1.10 2.24
CA GLY A 19 -11.19 -0.10 2.37
C GLY A 19 -11.65 1.30 1.99
N THR A 20 -10.86 2.28 2.38
CA THR A 20 -11.13 3.70 2.11
C THR A 20 -9.87 4.44 1.68
N TRP A 21 -10.07 5.61 1.07
CA TRP A 21 -8.98 6.51 0.67
C TRP A 21 -8.48 7.34 1.84
N LEU A 22 -7.16 7.47 1.94
CA LEU A 22 -6.50 8.35 2.89
C LEU A 22 -5.75 9.43 2.10
N LYS A 23 -6.26 10.66 2.21
CA LYS A 23 -5.77 11.84 1.46
C LYS A 23 -5.26 12.98 2.33
N LEU A 24 -5.24 12.79 3.65
CA LEU A 24 -4.84 13.81 4.61
C LEU A 24 -3.56 13.37 5.33
N PRO A 25 -2.57 14.25 5.54
CA PRO A 25 -1.33 13.96 6.26
C PRO A 25 -1.54 13.93 7.78
N ALA A 26 -2.53 13.14 8.24
CA ALA A 26 -2.97 13.10 9.63
C ALA A 26 -3.13 11.64 10.10
N THR A 27 -2.39 11.26 11.13
CA THR A 27 -2.37 9.90 11.69
C THR A 27 -3.67 9.58 12.43
N GLU A 28 -4.32 10.58 13.01
CA GLU A 28 -5.61 10.48 13.70
C GLU A 28 -6.70 9.95 12.77
N VAL A 29 -6.64 10.27 11.48
CA VAL A 29 -7.59 9.75 10.48
C VAL A 29 -7.44 8.24 10.32
N VAL A 30 -6.21 7.71 10.42
CA VAL A 30 -5.96 6.27 10.34
C VAL A 30 -6.55 5.54 11.55
N GLU A 31 -6.41 6.11 12.74
CA GLU A 31 -7.01 5.57 13.96
C GLU A 31 -8.54 5.55 13.87
N LEU A 32 -9.15 6.62 13.36
CA LEU A 32 -10.60 6.68 13.12
C LEU A 32 -11.06 5.63 12.11
N VAL A 33 -10.28 5.42 11.04
CA VAL A 33 -10.56 4.37 10.04
C VAL A 33 -10.49 2.98 10.67
N ALA A 34 -9.52 2.73 11.56
CA ALA A 34 -9.41 1.47 12.29
C ALA A 34 -10.62 1.23 13.20
N LEU A 35 -11.03 2.24 13.96
CA LEU A 35 -12.21 2.18 14.84
C LEU A 35 -13.51 1.98 14.05
N ALA A 36 -13.59 2.51 12.83
CA ALA A 36 -14.73 2.31 11.93
C ALA A 36 -14.79 0.89 11.33
N GLY A 37 -13.77 0.05 11.57
CA GLY A 37 -13.76 -1.35 11.15
C GLY A 37 -13.37 -1.60 9.69
N PHE A 38 -12.63 -0.67 9.07
CA PHE A 38 -12.06 -0.91 7.74
C PHE A 38 -10.90 -1.89 7.79
N ASP A 39 -10.75 -2.68 6.74
CA ASP A 39 -9.69 -3.68 6.59
C ASP A 39 -8.38 -3.07 6.09
N PHE A 40 -8.48 -2.05 5.25
CA PHE A 40 -7.33 -1.41 4.63
C PHE A 40 -7.59 0.07 4.30
N VAL A 41 -6.49 0.81 4.14
CA VAL A 41 -6.49 2.17 3.60
C VAL A 41 -5.69 2.24 2.33
N VAL A 42 -6.09 3.12 1.42
CA VAL A 42 -5.30 3.52 0.25
C VAL A 42 -4.69 4.89 0.51
N ILE A 43 -3.41 4.90 0.85
CA ILE A 43 -2.59 6.09 1.03
C ILE A 43 -2.27 6.65 -0.35
N ASP A 44 -2.78 7.85 -0.65
CA ASP A 44 -2.81 8.37 -2.01
C ASP A 44 -1.66 9.33 -2.31
N LEU A 45 -0.56 8.85 -2.90
CA LEU A 45 0.52 9.74 -3.35
C LEU A 45 0.26 10.38 -4.72
N GLU A 46 -0.79 9.98 -5.44
CA GLU A 46 -1.05 10.47 -6.81
C GLU A 46 -1.93 11.73 -6.82
N HIS A 47 -3.02 11.73 -6.05
CA HIS A 47 -4.03 12.78 -6.08
C HIS A 47 -4.35 13.34 -4.70
N SER A 48 -3.30 13.56 -3.90
CA SER A 48 -3.40 14.22 -2.60
C SER A 48 -2.10 14.99 -2.30
N PRO A 49 -2.07 15.84 -1.25
CA PRO A 49 -0.87 16.57 -0.87
C PRO A 49 0.13 15.71 -0.07
N LEU A 50 -0.05 14.38 -0.05
CA LEU A 50 0.86 13.47 0.64
C LEU A 50 2.19 13.35 -0.11
N ASP A 51 3.25 13.30 0.68
CA ASP A 51 4.61 12.99 0.25
C ASP A 51 5.09 11.68 0.88
N LEU A 52 6.34 11.30 0.61
CA LEU A 52 6.87 10.04 1.13
C LEU A 52 7.03 10.04 2.66
N GLU A 53 7.31 11.19 3.27
CA GLU A 53 7.45 11.31 4.73
C GLU A 53 6.10 11.09 5.43
N SER A 54 5.06 11.78 4.96
CA SER A 54 3.70 11.58 5.46
C SER A 54 3.22 10.16 5.18
N ALA A 55 3.46 9.59 3.99
CA ALA A 55 3.16 8.18 3.73
C ALA A 55 3.86 7.24 4.71
N PHE A 56 5.15 7.44 5.01
CA PHE A 56 5.88 6.63 5.98
C PHE A 56 5.20 6.63 7.36
N ARG A 57 4.81 7.82 7.85
CA ARG A 57 4.09 7.95 9.12
C ARG A 57 2.74 7.25 9.09
N LEU A 58 1.96 7.42 8.03
CA LEU A 58 0.63 6.83 7.89
C LEU A 58 0.67 5.31 7.75
N ILE A 59 1.66 4.75 7.04
CA ILE A 59 1.92 3.31 6.96
C ILE A 59 2.18 2.75 8.36
N GLY A 60 3.06 3.40 9.13
CA GLY A 60 3.36 2.98 10.50
C GLY A 60 2.13 2.94 11.40
N THR A 61 1.32 4.01 11.38
CA THR A 61 0.07 4.08 12.15
C THR A 61 -0.95 3.03 11.71
N ALA A 62 -1.10 2.78 10.41
CA ALA A 62 -2.04 1.77 9.91
C ALA A 62 -1.65 0.37 10.43
N LEU A 63 -0.37 0.01 10.32
CA LEU A 63 0.13 -1.27 10.82
C LEU A 63 -0.03 -1.42 12.33
N HIS A 64 0.13 -0.34 13.10
CA HIS A 64 -0.04 -0.32 14.55
C HIS A 64 -1.51 -0.50 14.97
N THR A 65 -2.43 0.05 14.18
CA THR A 65 -3.89 0.03 14.44
C THR A 65 -4.60 -1.19 13.85
N GLY A 66 -3.87 -2.07 13.16
CA GLY A 66 -4.43 -3.30 12.58
C GLY A 66 -5.11 -3.09 11.22
N VAL A 67 -4.95 -1.93 10.61
CA VAL A 67 -5.44 -1.62 9.25
C VAL A 67 -4.32 -1.86 8.25
N SER A 68 -4.61 -2.52 7.13
CA SER A 68 -3.60 -2.75 6.12
C SER A 68 -3.31 -1.47 5.30
N PRO A 69 -2.04 -1.04 5.15
CA PRO A 69 -1.68 0.07 4.28
C PRO A 69 -1.41 -0.41 2.84
N VAL A 70 -2.27 0.01 1.91
CA VAL A 70 -2.00 0.00 0.47
C VAL A 70 -1.61 1.41 0.06
N VAL A 71 -0.58 1.55 -0.77
CA VAL A 71 -0.13 2.88 -1.22
C VAL A 71 -0.36 3.01 -2.71
N ARG A 72 -1.12 4.02 -3.13
CA ARG A 72 -1.19 4.41 -4.54
C ARG A 72 0.00 5.31 -4.85
N VAL A 73 0.84 4.87 -5.77
CA VAL A 73 1.98 5.65 -6.27
C VAL A 73 1.55 6.56 -7.42
N PRO A 74 2.25 7.68 -7.72
CA PRO A 74 1.93 8.54 -8.86
C PRO A 74 2.17 7.87 -10.24
N GLY A 75 2.92 6.78 -10.26
CA GLY A 75 3.29 6.04 -11.45
C GLY A 75 4.25 4.90 -11.12
N LEU A 76 4.61 4.10 -12.12
CA LEU A 76 5.56 3.00 -11.93
C LEU A 76 7.01 3.51 -11.91
N ASP A 77 7.45 3.98 -10.75
CA ASP A 77 8.87 4.24 -10.45
C ASP A 77 9.40 3.15 -9.49
N PRO A 78 10.30 2.25 -9.93
CA PRO A 78 10.89 1.22 -9.08
C PRO A 78 11.52 1.76 -7.79
N GLY A 79 12.12 2.96 -7.83
CA GLY A 79 12.75 3.59 -6.68
C GLY A 79 11.73 3.96 -5.61
N LEU A 80 10.66 4.64 -6.00
CA LEU A 80 9.56 4.97 -5.10
C LEU A 80 8.84 3.71 -4.58
N VAL A 81 8.54 2.76 -5.46
CA VAL A 81 7.88 1.49 -5.10
C VAL A 81 8.67 0.75 -4.04
N GLN A 82 9.99 0.63 -4.21
CA GLN A 82 10.85 -0.01 -3.22
C GLN A 82 10.81 0.72 -1.88
N ARG A 83 10.96 2.05 -1.87
CA ARG A 83 10.93 2.84 -0.62
C ARG A 83 9.61 2.71 0.14
N VAL A 84 8.49 2.69 -0.58
CA VAL A 84 7.16 2.50 0.02
C VAL A 84 7.00 1.09 0.60
N LEU A 85 7.50 0.06 -0.08
CA LEU A 85 7.50 -1.31 0.44
C LEU A 85 8.47 -1.49 1.62
N ASP A 86 9.60 -0.79 1.63
CA ASP A 86 10.57 -0.79 2.73
C ASP A 86 10.00 -0.06 3.96
N ALA A 87 9.13 0.94 3.75
CA ALA A 87 8.35 1.57 4.81
C ALA A 87 7.29 0.64 5.44
N GLY A 88 7.00 -0.51 4.82
CA GLY A 88 6.07 -1.50 5.33
C GLY A 88 4.69 -1.51 4.67
N ALA A 89 4.51 -0.82 3.53
CA ALA A 89 3.29 -0.97 2.75
C ALA A 89 3.04 -2.44 2.40
N GLU A 90 1.82 -2.93 2.59
CA GLU A 90 1.47 -4.33 2.31
C GLU A 90 1.00 -4.55 0.87
N GLY A 91 0.75 -3.45 0.15
CA GLY A 91 0.41 -3.44 -1.27
C GLY A 91 0.73 -2.11 -1.93
N VAL A 92 0.89 -2.14 -3.25
CA VAL A 92 1.07 -0.94 -4.07
C VAL A 92 -0.01 -0.93 -5.15
N MET A 93 -0.69 0.20 -5.31
CA MET A 93 -1.64 0.47 -6.38
C MET A 93 -0.94 1.32 -7.44
N VAL A 94 -0.71 0.75 -8.62
CA VAL A 94 -0.07 1.44 -9.74
C VAL A 94 -1.18 1.98 -10.66
N PRO A 95 -1.27 3.30 -10.88
CA PRO A 95 -2.27 3.89 -11.76
C PRO A 95 -1.92 3.68 -13.24
N HIS A 96 -2.89 3.90 -14.12
CA HIS A 96 -2.67 3.95 -15.58
C HIS A 96 -1.97 2.71 -16.18
N VAL A 97 -2.38 1.52 -15.74
CA VAL A 97 -1.91 0.25 -16.30
C VAL A 97 -2.88 -0.20 -17.39
N ASP A 98 -2.52 0.08 -18.64
CA ASP A 98 -3.36 -0.17 -19.83
C ASP A 98 -2.86 -1.36 -20.67
N THR A 99 -1.70 -1.92 -20.35
CA THR A 99 -1.07 -3.02 -21.10
C THR A 99 -0.61 -4.16 -20.19
N VAL A 100 -0.49 -5.35 -20.77
CA VAL A 100 0.02 -6.56 -20.07
C VAL A 100 1.48 -6.36 -19.65
N GLU A 101 2.26 -5.66 -20.47
CA GLU A 101 3.67 -5.35 -20.22
C GLU A 101 3.82 -4.44 -19.00
N GLN A 102 3.00 -3.40 -18.88
CA GLN A 102 2.96 -2.55 -17.69
C GLN A 102 2.55 -3.33 -16.44
N ALA A 103 1.55 -4.21 -16.54
CA ALA A 103 1.13 -5.05 -15.41
C ALA A 103 2.24 -6.01 -14.96
N ARG A 104 2.98 -6.61 -15.91
CA ARG A 104 4.14 -7.46 -15.62
C ARG A 104 5.27 -6.67 -14.96
N ALA A 105 5.55 -5.45 -15.45
CA ALA A 105 6.56 -4.57 -14.88
C ALA A 105 6.22 -4.18 -13.43
N ALA A 106 4.95 -3.82 -13.16
CA ALA A 106 4.47 -3.55 -11.80
C ALA A 106 4.63 -4.77 -10.88
N ALA A 107 4.25 -5.96 -11.33
CA ALA A 107 4.40 -7.19 -10.56
C ALA A 107 5.86 -7.55 -10.28
N ALA A 108 6.78 -7.27 -11.21
CA ALA A 108 8.21 -7.47 -11.03
C ALA A 108 8.81 -6.47 -10.04
N ALA A 109 8.36 -5.21 -10.04
CA ALA A 109 8.88 -4.16 -9.15
C ALA A 109 8.64 -4.45 -7.65
N VAL A 110 7.61 -5.23 -7.31
CA VAL A 110 7.26 -5.54 -5.90
C VAL A 110 7.87 -6.86 -5.40
N ARG A 111 8.58 -7.62 -6.24
CA ARG A 111 9.14 -8.94 -5.91
C ARG A 111 10.66 -8.92 -5.98
N PHE A 112 11.32 -9.61 -5.05
CA PHE A 112 12.76 -9.82 -5.10
C PHE A 112 13.15 -10.81 -6.21
N PRO A 113 14.42 -10.79 -6.68
CA PRO A 113 14.97 -11.86 -7.50
C PRO A 113 14.77 -13.25 -6.87
N PRO A 114 14.51 -14.31 -7.66
CA PRO A 114 14.42 -14.34 -9.13
C PRO A 114 13.03 -14.00 -9.69
N LEU A 115 12.06 -13.67 -8.83
CA LEU A 115 10.66 -13.49 -9.22
C LEU A 115 10.33 -12.05 -9.65
N GLY A 116 11.28 -11.14 -9.53
CA GLY A 116 11.15 -9.73 -9.87
C GLY A 116 12.48 -9.00 -9.75
N ALA A 117 12.41 -7.68 -9.62
CA ALA A 117 13.55 -6.76 -9.70
C ALA A 117 13.71 -5.85 -8.47
N ARG A 118 12.98 -6.09 -7.37
CA ARG A 118 13.11 -5.31 -6.13
C ARG A 118 14.51 -5.49 -5.53
N GLY A 119 15.17 -4.40 -5.15
CA GLY A 119 16.45 -4.41 -4.44
C GLY A 119 16.31 -4.86 -2.99
N VAL A 120 17.33 -5.53 -2.45
CA VAL A 120 17.35 -6.08 -1.08
C VAL A 120 17.91 -5.12 -0.03
N GLY A 121 18.48 -3.99 -0.44
CA GLY A 121 19.15 -3.00 0.40
C GLY A 121 20.06 -2.11 -0.44
#